data_AF-A0AAU6AFY8-F1
#
_entry.id   AF-A0AAU6AFY8-F1
#
_cell.length_a   1.000
_cell.length_b   1.000
_cell.length_c   1.000
_cell.angle_alpha   90.00
_cell.angle_beta   90.00
_cell.angle_gamma   90.00
#
_symmetry.space_group_name_H-M   'P 1'
#
loop_
_entity.id
_entity.type
_entity.pdbx_description
1 polymer ?
#
loop_
_entity_poly.entity_id
_entity_poly.type
_entity_poly.pdbx_seq_one_letter_code
_entity_poly.pdbx_strand_id
1 'polypeptide(L)'
;MTAARVEPRVAWPRSVVAGEPFLVSVDLALVDTGGESWPFEDEEIEFTCLLNGGRYFRVEAVHDASVVLHRFGGSYGPAEFVVVARTTSGRHSLRLTPLTSHGVVMGSVEVPVQVGPAAAEAGTRVVKLAPRAWSNAPVPVRGLEAGQVAEIFVLRPGGLSGRRGSGYRVGPVCVLTAAHVVAGLTASVRVRFDADRPGEWSADAHVVLLSQEADLALLEITAVPPGLPTVVSPRYAAMPEADAGQPFSAVGFPQFQLRSDPGPAQIVYRDSYLVRGTISVLSNRREGTMELVVVPPAAVGVAPERSPWEGMSGAAVWCDGALVGIVSFHHRSDGIGRLAACRVERWYDSLSSAELELLQHGAGLPPRDELALADVTSTSNQAVVFAGLPDDLPLRELADLVDALMALPLLRSPNGRSLLLNSIDPMIAAMSPRSPSLRPDLFGIVRTCLRYRGTLDQLLEAVRLLEGPSMAMERVDHVAGELTRRCGHDTSN
;
A
#
# COMPACT_ATOMS: atom_id res chain seq x y z
N MET A 1 -45.96 -26.65 13.59
CA MET A 1 -44.63 -26.02 13.63
C MET A 1 -44.30 -25.61 12.22
N THR A 2 -44.48 -24.34 11.90
CA THR A 2 -44.19 -23.76 10.59
C THR A 2 -42.69 -23.48 10.57
N ALA A 3 -41.94 -24.18 9.71
CA ALA A 3 -40.49 -24.07 9.65
C ALA A 3 -40.10 -22.77 8.93
N ALA A 4 -39.15 -21.99 9.48
CA ALA A 4 -38.48 -20.94 8.71
C ALA A 4 -37.94 -21.55 7.43
N ARG A 5 -38.26 -20.94 6.29
CA ARG A 5 -37.68 -21.32 5.01
C ARG A 5 -36.32 -20.66 4.90
N VAL A 6 -35.27 -21.47 4.95
CA VAL A 6 -33.89 -21.04 4.70
C VAL A 6 -33.58 -21.32 3.24
N GLU A 7 -33.10 -20.31 2.52
CA GLU A 7 -32.71 -20.41 1.11
C GLU A 7 -31.18 -20.30 0.97
N PRO A 8 -30.52 -21.25 0.30
CA PRO A 8 -29.10 -21.16 0.03
C PRO A 8 -28.76 -20.08 -0.99
N ARG A 9 -27.74 -19.27 -0.69
CA ARG A 9 -27.11 -18.33 -1.62
C ARG A 9 -25.75 -18.89 -2.02
N VAL A 10 -25.67 -19.40 -3.24
CA VAL A 10 -24.46 -20.08 -3.72
C VAL A 10 -23.72 -19.17 -4.70
N ALA A 11 -22.41 -19.01 -4.52
CA ALA A 11 -21.50 -18.37 -5.47
C ALA A 11 -20.60 -19.42 -6.12
N TRP A 12 -20.65 -19.51 -7.46
CA TRP A 12 -19.83 -20.45 -8.23
C TRP A 12 -19.65 -19.98 -9.69
N PRO A 13 -18.56 -20.39 -10.37
CA PRO A 13 -18.42 -20.17 -11.80
C PRO A 13 -19.38 -21.05 -12.61
N ARG A 14 -20.17 -20.43 -13.49
CA ARG A 14 -21.16 -21.14 -14.32
C ARG A 14 -20.54 -21.97 -15.43
N SER A 15 -19.30 -21.66 -15.82
CA SER A 15 -18.53 -22.35 -16.85
C SER A 15 -17.13 -22.64 -16.33
N VAL A 16 -16.68 -23.88 -16.47
CA VAL A 16 -15.40 -24.37 -15.93
C VAL A 16 -14.70 -25.29 -16.93
N VAL A 17 -13.38 -25.40 -16.83
CA VAL A 17 -12.58 -26.32 -17.65
C VAL A 17 -12.50 -27.68 -16.96
N ALA A 18 -12.65 -28.76 -17.71
CA ALA A 18 -12.51 -30.11 -17.18
C ALA A 18 -11.14 -30.31 -16.49
N GLY A 19 -11.14 -30.79 -15.25
CA GLY A 19 -9.93 -31.05 -14.46
C GLY A 19 -9.37 -29.86 -13.67
N GLU A 20 -9.82 -28.62 -13.92
CA GLU A 20 -9.40 -27.46 -13.10
C GLU A 20 -10.27 -27.34 -11.84
N PRO A 21 -9.66 -27.07 -10.67
CA PRO A 21 -10.40 -26.83 -9.44
C PRO A 21 -11.08 -25.45 -9.46
N PHE A 22 -12.29 -25.38 -8.92
CA PHE A 22 -13.02 -24.13 -8.72
C PHE A 22 -13.72 -24.10 -7.38
N LEU A 23 -13.96 -22.90 -6.85
CA LEU A 23 -14.60 -22.70 -5.55
C LEU A 23 -16.13 -22.61 -5.69
N VAL A 24 -16.83 -23.27 -4.78
CA VAL A 24 -18.26 -23.08 -4.52
C VAL A 24 -18.40 -22.59 -3.09
N SER A 25 -18.94 -21.38 -2.93
CA SER A 25 -19.20 -20.79 -1.62
C SER A 25 -20.70 -20.77 -1.36
N VAL A 26 -21.11 -21.14 -0.15
CA VAL A 26 -22.52 -21.28 0.25
C VAL A 26 -22.79 -20.42 1.47
N ASP A 27 -23.73 -19.50 1.31
CA ASP A 27 -24.38 -18.74 2.37
C ASP A 27 -25.84 -19.18 2.54
N LEU A 28 -26.47 -18.75 3.62
CA LEU A 28 -27.88 -19.01 3.89
C LEU A 28 -28.62 -17.69 4.13
N ALA A 29 -29.83 -17.58 3.59
CA ALA A 29 -30.72 -16.45 3.81
C ALA A 29 -32.07 -16.92 4.33
N LEU A 30 -32.69 -16.09 5.16
CA LEU A 30 -34.09 -16.29 5.54
C LEU A 30 -34.99 -15.82 4.42
N VAL A 31 -35.92 -16.67 4.01
CA VAL A 31 -37.04 -16.27 3.16
C VAL A 31 -38.06 -15.57 4.06
N ASP A 32 -38.45 -14.35 3.68
CA ASP A 32 -39.47 -13.58 4.39
C ASP A 32 -40.77 -14.38 4.48
N THR A 33 -41.14 -14.78 5.70
CA THR A 33 -42.36 -15.54 5.99
C THR A 33 -43.58 -14.63 6.23
N GLY A 34 -43.49 -13.33 5.95
CA GLY A 34 -44.61 -12.41 6.09
C GLY A 34 -44.91 -12.05 7.54
N GLY A 35 -43.87 -11.97 8.38
CA GLY A 35 -43.98 -11.56 9.78
C GLY A 35 -44.10 -12.69 10.81
N GLU A 36 -43.83 -13.94 10.45
CA GLU A 36 -43.69 -15.00 11.46
C GLU A 36 -42.45 -14.77 12.34
N SER A 37 -42.57 -15.04 13.64
CA SER A 37 -41.44 -14.93 14.57
C SER A 37 -40.38 -15.98 14.28
N TRP A 38 -39.11 -15.58 14.40
CA TRP A 38 -37.94 -16.46 14.36
C TRP A 38 -38.21 -17.79 15.09
N PRO A 39 -38.14 -18.95 14.41
CA PRO A 39 -38.69 -20.19 14.94
C PRO A 39 -37.72 -20.99 15.81
N PHE A 40 -36.51 -20.48 16.01
CA PHE A 40 -35.49 -21.12 16.84
C PHE A 40 -35.35 -20.40 18.18
N GLU A 41 -35.00 -21.14 19.23
CA GLU A 41 -34.81 -20.55 20.57
C GLU A 41 -33.58 -19.62 20.60
N ASP A 42 -32.51 -20.00 19.91
CA ASP A 42 -31.26 -19.24 19.84
C ASP A 42 -31.29 -18.19 18.73
N GLU A 43 -30.66 -17.04 18.96
CA GLU A 43 -30.60 -15.95 17.98
C GLU A 43 -29.74 -16.27 16.74
N GLU A 44 -28.85 -17.27 16.88
CA GLU A 44 -27.94 -17.77 15.88
C GLU A 44 -28.09 -19.29 15.77
N ILE A 45 -28.21 -19.79 14.54
CA ILE A 45 -28.36 -21.22 14.28
C ILE A 45 -27.31 -21.65 13.28
N GLU A 46 -26.52 -22.64 13.65
CA GLU A 46 -25.55 -23.27 12.77
C GLU A 46 -26.22 -24.28 11.84
N PHE A 47 -25.86 -24.20 10.57
CA PHE A 47 -26.25 -25.15 9.54
C PHE A 47 -25.00 -25.78 8.92
N THR A 48 -24.99 -27.10 8.77
CA THR A 48 -23.97 -27.79 7.98
C THR A 48 -24.44 -27.89 6.54
N CYS A 49 -23.61 -27.44 5.60
CA CYS A 49 -23.86 -27.56 4.17
C CYS A 49 -23.23 -28.83 3.62
N LEU A 50 -24.01 -29.65 2.91
CA LEU A 50 -23.49 -30.78 2.15
C LEU A 50 -23.54 -30.47 0.66
N LEU A 51 -22.40 -30.50 -0.01
CA LEU A 51 -22.31 -30.34 -1.46
C LEU A 51 -21.91 -31.66 -2.12
N ASN A 52 -22.80 -32.20 -2.95
CA ASN A 52 -22.61 -33.47 -3.63
C ASN A 52 -22.38 -33.28 -5.13
N GLY A 53 -21.22 -33.75 -5.60
CA GLY A 53 -20.80 -33.70 -7.01
C GLY A 53 -21.27 -34.85 -7.89
N GLY A 54 -21.93 -35.86 -7.30
CA GLY A 54 -22.31 -37.10 -7.97
C GLY A 54 -21.12 -37.78 -8.63
N ARG A 55 -21.34 -38.32 -9.84
CA ARG A 55 -20.26 -38.94 -10.63
C ARG A 55 -19.42 -37.93 -11.42
N TYR A 56 -19.88 -36.68 -11.54
CA TYR A 56 -19.29 -35.71 -12.46
C TYR A 56 -18.30 -34.77 -11.79
N PHE A 57 -18.37 -34.62 -10.47
CA PHE A 57 -17.49 -33.73 -9.72
C PHE A 57 -16.93 -34.42 -8.47
N ARG A 58 -15.65 -34.20 -8.21
CA ARG A 58 -15.06 -34.40 -6.88
C ARG A 58 -15.29 -33.12 -6.09
N VAL A 59 -15.74 -33.25 -4.85
CA VAL A 59 -16.00 -32.12 -3.95
C VAL A 59 -15.23 -32.34 -2.66
N GLU A 60 -14.56 -31.31 -2.19
CA GLU A 60 -13.80 -31.31 -0.93
C GLU A 60 -14.11 -30.03 -0.17
N ALA A 61 -14.53 -30.13 1.09
CA ALA A 61 -14.80 -28.96 1.92
C ALA A 61 -13.48 -28.32 2.35
N VAL A 62 -13.41 -26.99 2.33
CA VAL A 62 -12.22 -26.22 2.72
C VAL A 62 -12.05 -26.19 4.25
N HIS A 63 -13.17 -26.28 4.98
CA HIS A 63 -13.27 -26.27 6.44
C HIS A 63 -14.48 -27.11 6.88
N ASP A 64 -15.04 -26.86 8.07
CA ASP A 64 -16.16 -27.61 8.66
C ASP A 64 -17.50 -27.48 7.87
N ALA A 65 -17.52 -26.76 6.75
CA ALA A 65 -18.67 -26.57 5.86
C ALA A 65 -19.95 -26.13 6.59
N SER A 66 -19.80 -25.40 7.69
CA SER A 66 -20.92 -24.84 8.45
C SER A 66 -21.11 -23.35 8.15
N VAL A 67 -22.36 -22.91 8.30
CA VAL A 67 -22.83 -21.54 8.09
C VAL A 67 -23.71 -21.17 9.28
N VAL A 68 -23.43 -20.06 9.96
CA VAL A 68 -24.24 -19.58 11.07
C VAL A 68 -25.24 -18.55 10.57
N LEU A 69 -26.53 -18.81 10.73
CA LEU A 69 -27.62 -17.91 10.30
C LEU A 69 -28.17 -17.12 11.49
N HIS A 70 -28.21 -15.79 11.37
CA HIS A 70 -28.70 -14.91 12.43
C HIS A 70 -30.16 -14.48 12.21
N ARG A 71 -30.93 -14.39 13.30
CA ARG A 71 -32.34 -13.95 13.30
C ARG A 71 -32.66 -12.60 12.64
N PHE A 72 -31.70 -11.69 12.54
CA PHE A 72 -31.90 -10.36 11.94
C PHE A 72 -31.60 -10.32 10.43
N GLY A 73 -31.32 -11.49 9.84
CA GLY A 73 -30.94 -11.62 8.43
C GLY A 73 -29.43 -11.46 8.24
N GLY A 74 -28.81 -12.51 7.70
CA GLY A 74 -27.38 -12.59 7.45
C GLY A 74 -26.82 -13.96 7.86
N SER A 75 -25.79 -14.41 7.15
CA SER A 75 -25.00 -15.60 7.49
C SER A 75 -23.56 -15.20 7.83
N TYR A 76 -22.93 -15.97 8.73
CA TYR A 76 -21.51 -15.88 9.07
C TYR A 76 -20.81 -17.18 8.71
N GLY A 77 -19.55 -17.06 8.27
CA GLY A 77 -18.72 -18.20 7.88
C GLY A 77 -19.35 -18.96 6.72
N PRO A 78 -19.20 -18.51 5.46
CA PRO A 78 -19.76 -19.24 4.33
C PRO A 78 -19.14 -20.64 4.27
N ALA A 79 -19.91 -21.65 3.86
CA ALA A 79 -19.39 -23.00 3.66
C ALA A 79 -18.73 -23.09 2.29
N GLU A 80 -17.42 -23.36 2.27
CA GLU A 80 -16.62 -23.38 1.05
C GLU A 80 -16.22 -24.80 0.62
N PHE A 81 -16.32 -25.06 -0.68
CA PHE A 81 -15.98 -26.32 -1.30
C PHE A 81 -15.11 -26.12 -2.53
N VAL A 82 -14.01 -26.85 -2.61
CA VAL A 82 -13.24 -27.00 -3.85
C VAL A 82 -13.85 -28.14 -4.67
N VAL A 83 -14.18 -27.83 -5.92
CA VAL A 83 -14.84 -28.74 -6.83
C VAL A 83 -13.98 -28.96 -8.07
N VAL A 84 -13.81 -30.22 -8.47
CA VAL A 84 -13.07 -30.60 -9.69
C VAL A 84 -13.97 -31.43 -10.59
N ALA A 85 -14.11 -31.02 -11.85
CA ALA A 85 -14.85 -31.78 -12.85
C ALA A 85 -14.11 -33.07 -13.25
N ARG A 86 -14.77 -34.21 -13.10
CA ARG A 86 -14.33 -35.55 -13.53
C ARG A 86 -14.79 -35.91 -14.95
N THR A 87 -15.67 -35.10 -15.52
CA THR A 87 -16.15 -35.23 -16.90
C THR A 87 -15.39 -34.28 -17.81
N THR A 88 -15.29 -34.64 -19.09
CA THR A 88 -14.58 -33.83 -20.09
C THR A 88 -15.45 -32.72 -20.66
N SER A 89 -16.79 -32.86 -20.67
CA SER A 89 -17.68 -31.79 -21.14
C SER A 89 -19.14 -32.02 -20.73
N GLY A 90 -19.97 -31.00 -20.96
CA GLY A 90 -21.43 -31.05 -20.81
C GLY A 90 -21.95 -30.24 -19.63
N ARG A 91 -23.28 -30.10 -19.56
CA ARG A 91 -23.97 -29.41 -18.47
C ARG A 91 -24.33 -30.41 -17.38
N HIS A 92 -23.81 -30.18 -16.17
CA HIS A 92 -24.02 -31.06 -15.00
C HIS A 92 -24.36 -30.19 -13.78
N SER A 93 -24.92 -30.79 -12.73
CA SER A 93 -25.31 -30.03 -11.53
C SER A 93 -24.67 -30.63 -10.28
N LEU A 94 -24.22 -29.76 -9.37
CA LEU A 94 -23.96 -30.12 -7.98
C LEU A 94 -25.28 -30.06 -7.21
N ARG A 95 -25.42 -30.87 -6.16
CA ARG A 95 -26.59 -30.83 -5.26
C ARG A 95 -26.14 -30.31 -3.90
N LEU A 96 -26.66 -29.16 -3.51
CA LEU A 96 -26.43 -28.55 -2.20
C LEU A 96 -27.58 -28.86 -1.26
N THR A 97 -27.28 -29.29 -0.04
CA THR A 97 -28.26 -29.65 0.99
C THR A 97 -27.84 -29.06 2.34
N PRO A 98 -28.48 -27.98 2.81
CA PRO A 98 -28.29 -27.47 4.17
C PRO A 98 -29.00 -28.37 5.20
N LEU A 99 -28.33 -28.62 6.32
CA LEU A 99 -28.78 -29.38 7.46
C LEU A 99 -28.72 -28.50 8.71
N THR A 100 -29.69 -28.60 9.61
CA THR A 100 -29.52 -28.04 10.96
C THR A 100 -28.46 -28.80 11.74
N SER A 101 -28.02 -28.26 12.88
CA SER A 101 -27.17 -28.96 13.86
C SER A 101 -27.74 -30.32 14.33
N HIS A 102 -29.05 -30.53 14.21
CA HIS A 102 -29.74 -31.77 14.54
C HIS A 102 -29.94 -32.70 13.33
N GLY A 103 -29.34 -32.37 12.18
CA GLY A 103 -29.40 -33.18 10.95
C GLY A 103 -30.70 -33.04 10.15
N VAL A 104 -31.54 -32.05 10.43
CA VAL A 104 -32.80 -31.84 9.69
C VAL A 104 -32.51 -31.12 8.37
N VAL A 105 -32.96 -31.70 7.26
CA VAL A 105 -32.77 -31.17 5.90
C VAL A 105 -33.71 -29.99 5.63
N MET A 106 -33.17 -28.85 5.23
CA MET A 106 -33.95 -27.62 4.95
C MET A 106 -34.36 -27.46 3.47
N GLY A 107 -34.03 -28.44 2.64
CA GLY A 107 -34.25 -28.42 1.21
C GLY A 107 -32.97 -28.76 0.45
N SER A 108 -33.05 -28.91 -0.87
CA SER A 108 -31.86 -29.07 -1.70
C SER A 108 -31.97 -28.24 -2.96
N VAL A 109 -30.87 -27.62 -3.33
CA VAL A 109 -30.77 -26.76 -4.52
C VAL A 109 -29.78 -27.37 -5.50
N GLU A 110 -30.13 -27.31 -6.79
CA GLU A 110 -29.22 -27.70 -7.86
C GLU A 110 -28.38 -26.50 -8.31
N VAL A 111 -27.07 -26.72 -8.38
CA VAL A 111 -26.08 -25.71 -8.75
C VAL A 111 -25.53 -26.11 -10.12
N PRO A 112 -26.10 -25.58 -11.23
CA PRO A 112 -25.72 -25.99 -12.58
C PRO A 112 -24.34 -25.45 -12.97
N VAL A 113 -23.52 -26.32 -13.55
CA VAL A 113 -22.16 -26.05 -14.03
C VAL A 113 -22.01 -26.53 -15.47
N GLN A 114 -21.54 -25.66 -16.34
CA GLN A 114 -21.16 -26.00 -17.71
C GLN A 114 -19.68 -26.41 -17.73
N VAL A 115 -19.39 -27.65 -18.08
CA VAL A 115 -18.01 -28.14 -18.24
C VAL A 115 -17.62 -28.06 -19.71
N GLY A 116 -16.55 -27.31 -19.98
CA GLY A 116 -15.89 -27.27 -21.28
C GLY A 116 -14.76 -28.31 -21.36
N PRO A 117 -14.46 -28.82 -22.57
CA PRO A 117 -13.28 -29.66 -22.78
C PRO A 117 -12.03 -28.92 -22.34
N ALA A 118 -11.16 -29.60 -21.59
CA ALA A 118 -9.76 -29.23 -21.53
C ALA A 118 -9.27 -29.12 -22.98
N ALA A 119 -8.80 -27.95 -23.38
CA ALA A 119 -8.38 -27.72 -24.76
C ALA A 119 -7.36 -28.81 -25.15
N ALA A 120 -7.70 -29.61 -26.17
CA ALA A 120 -6.78 -30.58 -26.72
C ALA A 120 -5.53 -29.85 -27.22
N GLU A 121 -4.36 -30.30 -26.77
CA GLU A 121 -3.04 -29.72 -27.00
C GLU A 121 -2.87 -29.11 -28.40
N ALA A 122 -2.98 -27.79 -28.47
CA ALA A 122 -2.44 -27.02 -29.58
C ALA A 122 -0.93 -26.86 -29.33
N GLY A 123 -0.16 -27.86 -29.76
CA GLY A 123 1.27 -27.75 -30.05
C GLY A 123 2.13 -27.23 -28.91
N THR A 124 2.70 -28.15 -28.16
CA THR A 124 3.90 -27.95 -27.35
C THR A 124 5.00 -27.30 -28.18
N ARG A 125 5.02 -25.97 -28.22
CA ARG A 125 6.24 -25.20 -28.40
C ARG A 125 6.84 -25.13 -27.00
N VAL A 126 7.73 -26.09 -26.70
CA VAL A 126 8.71 -25.90 -25.64
C VAL A 126 9.50 -24.65 -26.01
N VAL A 127 9.06 -23.49 -25.54
CA VAL A 127 10.02 -22.47 -25.18
C VAL A 127 10.68 -23.04 -23.94
N LYS A 128 11.85 -23.65 -24.14
CA LYS A 128 12.83 -23.82 -23.08
C LYS A 128 13.00 -22.42 -22.51
N LEU A 129 12.35 -22.12 -21.39
CA LEU A 129 12.84 -21.11 -20.50
C LEU A 129 14.18 -21.68 -20.03
N ALA A 130 15.24 -21.28 -20.72
CA ALA A 130 16.55 -21.28 -20.10
C ALA A 130 16.39 -20.58 -18.75
N PRO A 131 17.07 -21.06 -17.67
CA PRO A 131 17.12 -20.30 -16.44
C PRO A 131 17.47 -18.87 -16.81
N ARG A 132 16.65 -17.90 -16.39
CA ARG A 132 16.94 -16.49 -16.67
C ARG A 132 18.36 -16.25 -16.20
N ALA A 133 19.28 -16.06 -17.15
CA ALA A 133 20.53 -15.40 -16.85
C ALA A 133 20.12 -14.04 -16.28
N TRP A 134 20.47 -13.76 -15.03
CA TRP A 134 20.44 -12.41 -14.51
C TRP A 134 21.15 -11.53 -15.53
N SER A 135 20.38 -10.70 -16.24
CA SER A 135 20.98 -9.59 -16.95
C SER A 135 21.55 -8.68 -15.88
N ASN A 136 22.87 -8.55 -15.81
CA ASN A 136 23.58 -7.56 -14.98
C ASN A 136 23.34 -6.11 -15.45
N ALA A 137 22.21 -5.84 -16.11
CA ALA A 137 21.78 -4.49 -16.42
C ALA A 137 20.97 -3.96 -15.22
N PRO A 138 21.36 -2.82 -14.61
CA PRO A 138 20.68 -2.29 -13.45
C PRO A 138 19.22 -1.95 -13.80
N VAL A 139 18.27 -2.63 -13.16
CA VAL A 139 16.86 -2.24 -13.15
C VAL A 139 16.78 -0.92 -12.37
N PRO A 140 16.21 0.16 -12.94
CA PRO A 140 16.09 1.42 -12.21
C PRO A 140 15.21 1.19 -10.97
N VAL A 141 15.79 1.39 -9.79
CA VAL A 141 15.09 1.35 -8.50
C VAL A 141 14.12 2.52 -8.47
N ARG A 142 12.82 2.26 -8.61
CA ARG A 142 11.77 3.29 -8.51
C ARG A 142 11.13 3.21 -7.12
N GLY A 143 11.17 4.33 -6.41
CA GLY A 143 10.46 4.51 -5.15
C GLY A 143 8.96 4.78 -5.38
N LEU A 144 8.34 5.51 -4.46
CA LEU A 144 6.93 5.90 -4.55
C LEU A 144 6.62 6.64 -5.86
N GLU A 145 5.68 6.12 -6.64
CA GLU A 145 5.17 6.73 -7.87
C GLU A 145 3.73 7.23 -7.66
N ALA A 146 3.49 8.51 -7.98
CA ALA A 146 2.19 9.15 -7.70
C ALA A 146 1.02 8.47 -8.41
N GLY A 147 1.19 8.06 -9.68
CA GLY A 147 0.15 7.40 -10.47
C GLY A 147 -0.20 5.97 -10.02
N GLN A 148 0.55 5.42 -9.05
CA GLN A 148 0.26 4.13 -8.43
C GLN A 148 -0.46 4.30 -7.07
N VAL A 149 -0.59 5.52 -6.55
CA VAL A 149 -1.32 5.79 -5.31
C VAL A 149 -2.82 5.72 -5.59
N ALA A 150 -3.52 4.89 -4.82
CA ALA A 150 -4.96 4.69 -4.93
C ALA A 150 -5.71 5.31 -3.75
N GLU A 151 -6.78 6.03 -4.02
CA GLU A 151 -7.84 6.27 -3.02
C GLU A 151 -8.83 5.12 -3.07
N ILE A 152 -9.20 4.59 -1.91
CA ILE A 152 -10.09 3.46 -1.78
C ILE A 152 -11.41 3.89 -1.19
N PHE A 153 -12.48 3.51 -1.87
CA PHE A 153 -13.86 3.74 -1.46
C PHE A 153 -14.54 2.40 -1.21
N VAL A 154 -15.10 2.25 -0.01
CA VAL A 154 -15.88 1.09 0.38
C VAL A 154 -17.32 1.55 0.46
N LEU A 155 -18.15 1.15 -0.49
CA LEU A 155 -19.53 1.61 -0.60
C LEU A 155 -20.45 0.71 0.22
N ARG A 156 -21.35 1.28 1.02
CA ARG A 156 -22.35 0.48 1.76
C ARG A 156 -23.54 0.12 0.87
N PRO A 157 -24.26 -0.97 1.17
CA PRO A 157 -25.56 -1.25 0.55
C PRO A 157 -26.48 -0.03 0.60
N GLY A 158 -27.13 0.30 -0.52
CA GLY A 158 -27.99 1.49 -0.64
C GLY A 158 -27.28 2.77 -1.05
N GLY A 159 -25.99 2.72 -1.45
CA GLY A 159 -25.29 3.86 -2.05
C GLY A 159 -24.81 4.92 -1.05
N LEU A 160 -24.91 4.66 0.26
CA LEU A 160 -24.38 5.54 1.29
C LEU A 160 -22.84 5.49 1.32
N SER A 161 -22.22 6.64 1.58
CA SER A 161 -20.77 6.76 1.75
C SER A 161 -20.29 5.85 2.88
N GLY A 162 -19.52 4.81 2.55
CA GLY A 162 -18.90 3.94 3.54
C GLY A 162 -17.47 4.37 3.90
N ARG A 163 -16.62 3.41 4.26
CA ARG A 163 -15.25 3.68 4.70
C ARG A 163 -14.38 4.13 3.54
N ARG A 164 -13.34 4.89 3.85
CA ARG A 164 -12.32 5.31 2.89
C ARG A 164 -10.94 4.96 3.41
N GLY A 165 -10.03 4.69 2.50
CA GLY A 165 -8.63 4.42 2.81
C GLY A 165 -7.73 4.80 1.65
N SER A 166 -6.47 4.45 1.80
CA SER A 166 -5.43 4.60 0.79
C SER A 166 -4.98 3.22 0.32
N GLY A 167 -4.35 3.16 -0.84
CA GLY A 167 -3.73 1.95 -1.36
C GLY A 167 -2.60 2.27 -2.31
N TYR A 168 -1.89 1.22 -2.74
CA TYR A 168 -0.83 1.35 -3.72
C TYR A 168 -0.91 0.23 -4.75
N ARG A 169 -0.92 0.57 -6.04
CA ARG A 169 -0.93 -0.38 -7.14
C ARG A 169 0.45 -1.00 -7.29
N VAL A 170 0.54 -2.31 -7.03
CA VAL A 170 1.79 -3.09 -6.98
C VAL A 170 1.98 -4.03 -8.18
N GLY A 171 0.96 -4.12 -9.03
CA GLY A 171 0.99 -4.92 -10.24
C GLY A 171 0.09 -4.36 -11.33
N PRO A 172 -0.04 -5.06 -12.46
CA PRO A 172 -0.91 -4.63 -13.56
C PRO A 172 -2.36 -4.40 -13.12
N VAL A 173 -2.87 -5.23 -12.22
CA VAL A 173 -4.26 -5.15 -11.74
C VAL A 173 -4.36 -5.19 -10.22
N CYS A 174 -3.24 -5.20 -9.49
CA CYS A 174 -3.24 -5.46 -8.06
C CYS A 174 -2.95 -4.19 -7.24
N VAL A 175 -3.71 -3.98 -6.16
CA VAL A 175 -3.56 -2.88 -5.20
C VAL A 175 -3.42 -3.43 -3.79
N LEU A 176 -2.41 -2.99 -3.06
CA LEU A 176 -2.29 -3.25 -1.63
C LEU A 176 -3.02 -2.18 -0.82
N THR A 177 -3.65 -2.61 0.28
CA THR A 177 -4.23 -1.74 1.30
C THR A 177 -4.28 -2.43 2.66
N ALA A 178 -4.78 -1.75 3.69
CA ALA A 178 -5.00 -2.33 5.01
C ALA A 178 -6.32 -3.12 5.04
N ALA A 179 -6.33 -4.29 5.67
CA ALA A 179 -7.50 -5.16 5.70
C ALA A 179 -8.73 -4.48 6.29
N HIS A 180 -8.56 -3.73 7.39
CA HIS A 180 -9.68 -3.06 8.06
C HIS A 180 -10.37 -1.98 7.21
N VAL A 181 -9.69 -1.45 6.17
CA VAL A 181 -10.27 -0.50 5.22
C VAL A 181 -11.43 -1.17 4.48
N VAL A 182 -11.18 -2.38 3.96
CA VAL A 182 -12.09 -3.14 3.08
C VAL A 182 -12.84 -4.26 3.79
N ALA A 183 -12.63 -4.44 5.11
CA ALA A 183 -13.33 -5.44 5.89
C ALA A 183 -14.86 -5.20 5.94
N GLY A 184 -15.63 -6.19 5.48
CA GLY A 184 -17.10 -6.22 5.53
C GLY A 184 -17.72 -6.87 4.29
N LEU A 185 -18.65 -7.82 4.49
CA LEU A 185 -19.17 -8.77 3.47
C LEU A 185 -20.11 -8.17 2.40
N THR A 186 -20.46 -6.88 2.46
CA THR A 186 -21.50 -6.28 1.61
C THR A 186 -21.07 -4.99 0.89
N ALA A 187 -19.78 -4.70 0.89
CA ALA A 187 -19.28 -3.47 0.29
C ALA A 187 -18.64 -3.70 -1.08
N SER A 188 -19.08 -2.94 -2.08
CA SER A 188 -18.32 -2.81 -3.32
C SER A 188 -17.12 -1.91 -3.06
N VAL A 189 -15.95 -2.35 -3.53
CA VAL A 189 -14.72 -1.58 -3.44
C VAL A 189 -14.50 -0.87 -4.77
N ARG A 190 -14.26 0.43 -4.70
CA ARG A 190 -13.83 1.23 -5.84
C ARG A 190 -12.48 1.84 -5.53
N VAL A 191 -11.59 1.78 -6.50
CA VAL A 191 -10.28 2.43 -6.46
C VAL A 191 -10.28 3.62 -7.41
N ARG A 192 -9.61 4.70 -7.02
CA ARG A 192 -9.39 5.88 -7.84
C ARG A 192 -7.92 6.25 -7.85
N PHE A 193 -7.39 6.58 -9.02
CA PHE A 193 -6.02 7.02 -9.24
C PHE A 193 -6.00 8.43 -9.80
N ASP A 194 -4.91 9.16 -9.58
CA ASP A 194 -4.68 10.51 -10.12
C ASP A 194 -5.90 11.44 -9.93
N ALA A 195 -6.51 11.39 -8.75
CA ALA A 195 -7.73 12.12 -8.42
C ALA A 195 -7.62 13.61 -8.81
N ASP A 196 -8.63 14.10 -9.52
CA ASP A 196 -8.76 15.48 -10.01
C ASP A 196 -7.59 15.95 -10.92
N ARG A 197 -6.86 15.01 -11.55
CA ARG A 197 -5.83 15.27 -12.58
C ARG A 197 -6.26 14.76 -13.95
N PRO A 198 -5.60 15.20 -15.05
CA PRO A 198 -5.91 14.71 -16.40
C PRO A 198 -5.78 13.18 -16.58
N GLY A 199 -5.03 12.53 -15.69
CA GLY A 199 -4.88 11.07 -15.65
C GLY A 199 -5.89 10.36 -14.75
N GLU A 200 -6.89 11.05 -14.18
CA GLU A 200 -7.85 10.43 -13.26
C GLU A 200 -8.54 9.24 -13.92
N TRP A 201 -8.59 8.13 -13.20
CA TRP A 201 -9.47 7.03 -13.53
C TRP A 201 -9.91 6.28 -12.28
N SER A 202 -11.06 5.65 -12.37
CA SER A 202 -11.61 4.81 -11.30
C SER A 202 -12.03 3.47 -11.86
N ALA A 203 -11.97 2.44 -11.02
CA ALA A 203 -12.43 1.11 -11.37
C ALA A 203 -12.96 0.40 -10.14
N ASP A 204 -13.91 -0.51 -10.35
CA ASP A 204 -14.33 -1.41 -9.30
C ASP A 204 -13.24 -2.45 -9.06
N ALA A 205 -13.10 -2.88 -7.81
CA ALA A 205 -12.11 -3.85 -7.39
C ALA A 205 -12.77 -4.89 -6.49
N HIS A 206 -12.21 -6.09 -6.48
CA HIS A 206 -12.62 -7.14 -5.56
C HIS A 206 -11.44 -7.52 -4.67
N VAL A 207 -11.74 -7.96 -3.46
CA VAL A 207 -10.74 -8.38 -2.48
C VAL A 207 -10.32 -9.80 -2.82
N VAL A 208 -9.06 -10.00 -3.20
CA VAL A 208 -8.50 -11.33 -3.53
C VAL A 208 -7.75 -11.94 -2.35
N LEU A 209 -7.29 -11.11 -1.42
CA LEU A 209 -6.70 -11.52 -0.15
C LEU A 209 -7.16 -10.54 0.93
N LEU A 210 -7.58 -11.07 2.09
CA LEU A 210 -7.95 -10.30 3.27
C LEU A 210 -7.42 -10.98 4.52
N SER A 211 -6.25 -10.55 4.99
CA SER A 211 -5.68 -11.03 6.25
C SER A 211 -5.88 -9.98 7.34
N GLN A 212 -6.77 -10.28 8.30
CA GLN A 212 -6.95 -9.43 9.48
C GLN A 212 -5.74 -9.48 10.40
N GLU A 213 -5.05 -10.62 10.46
CA GLU A 213 -3.86 -10.81 11.30
C GLU A 213 -2.70 -9.93 10.83
N ALA A 214 -2.45 -9.89 9.52
CA ALA A 214 -1.43 -9.01 8.93
C ALA A 214 -1.93 -7.55 8.72
N ASP A 215 -3.20 -7.27 9.02
CA ASP A 215 -3.96 -6.08 8.61
C ASP A 215 -3.67 -5.69 7.15
N LEU A 216 -3.72 -6.68 6.25
CA LEU A 216 -3.32 -6.56 4.84
C LEU A 216 -4.43 -7.06 3.92
N ALA A 217 -4.70 -6.31 2.86
CA ALA A 217 -5.55 -6.76 1.78
C ALA A 217 -4.90 -6.54 0.41
N LEU A 218 -5.12 -7.50 -0.48
CA LEU A 218 -4.82 -7.37 -1.91
C LEU A 218 -6.15 -7.25 -2.66
N LEU A 219 -6.25 -6.22 -3.48
CA LEU A 219 -7.39 -5.97 -4.35
C LEU A 219 -7.00 -6.23 -5.79
N GLU A 220 -7.91 -6.84 -6.55
CA GLU A 220 -7.80 -6.96 -8.00
C GLU A 220 -8.77 -6.00 -8.69
N ILE A 221 -8.23 -5.13 -9.53
CA ILE A 221 -8.94 -4.12 -10.30
C ILE A 221 -9.58 -4.79 -11.52
N THR A 222 -10.90 -4.64 -11.67
CA THR A 222 -11.69 -5.31 -12.71
C THR A 222 -11.44 -4.77 -14.12
N ALA A 223 -11.08 -3.49 -14.26
CA ALA A 223 -10.85 -2.86 -15.55
C ALA A 223 -9.78 -1.79 -15.44
N VAL A 224 -8.69 -1.97 -16.18
CA VAL A 224 -7.60 -0.99 -16.27
C VAL A 224 -7.67 -0.30 -17.64
N PRO A 225 -7.66 1.04 -17.70
CA PRO A 225 -7.66 1.77 -18.96
C PRO A 225 -6.45 1.38 -19.85
N PRO A 226 -6.67 1.22 -21.17
CA PRO A 226 -5.56 0.97 -22.10
C PRO A 226 -4.64 2.20 -22.18
N GLY A 227 -3.36 1.96 -22.43
CA GLY A 227 -2.37 3.03 -22.63
C GLY A 227 -1.74 3.60 -21.35
N LEU A 228 -2.08 3.06 -20.17
CA LEU A 228 -1.37 3.40 -18.93
C LEU A 228 0.05 2.82 -18.93
N PRO A 229 1.02 3.49 -18.28
CA PRO A 229 2.36 2.96 -18.10
C PRO A 229 2.36 1.56 -17.45
N THR A 230 3.31 0.72 -17.85
CA THR A 230 3.51 -0.59 -17.20
C THR A 230 3.87 -0.38 -15.73
N VAL A 231 3.14 -1.05 -14.86
CA VAL A 231 3.43 -1.07 -13.43
C VAL A 231 4.57 -2.05 -13.17
N VAL A 232 5.64 -1.55 -12.55
CA VAL A 232 6.71 -2.37 -12.00
C VAL A 232 6.37 -2.63 -10.53
N SER A 233 6.43 -3.90 -10.11
CA SER A 233 6.24 -4.25 -8.72
C SER A 233 7.29 -3.57 -7.84
N PRO A 234 6.91 -3.09 -6.64
CA PRO A 234 7.83 -2.38 -5.79
C PRO A 234 8.93 -3.32 -5.29
N ARG A 235 10.10 -2.76 -4.98
CA ARG A 235 11.09 -3.47 -4.17
C ARG A 235 10.58 -3.55 -2.73
N TYR A 236 10.60 -4.75 -2.15
CA TYR A 236 10.27 -4.96 -0.75
C TYR A 236 11.52 -5.04 0.10
N ALA A 237 11.46 -4.57 1.34
CA ALA A 237 12.56 -4.72 2.29
C ALA A 237 12.06 -4.89 3.72
N ALA A 238 12.80 -5.65 4.52
CA ALA A 238 12.57 -5.78 5.96
C ALA A 238 13.20 -4.61 6.71
N MET A 239 12.57 -4.18 7.81
CA MET A 239 13.17 -3.16 8.64
C MET A 239 14.19 -3.77 9.62
N PRO A 240 15.39 -3.16 9.77
CA PRO A 240 16.34 -3.58 10.80
C PRO A 240 15.80 -3.31 12.21
N GLU A 241 16.09 -4.19 13.16
CA GLU A 241 15.88 -3.88 14.58
C GLU A 241 16.97 -2.91 15.07
N ALA A 242 16.83 -1.63 14.73
CA ALA A 242 17.72 -0.55 15.14
C ALA A 242 17.00 0.45 16.06
N ASP A 243 17.74 1.08 16.97
CA ASP A 243 17.27 2.16 17.83
C ASP A 243 17.22 3.52 17.11
N ALA A 244 17.98 3.66 16.02
CA ALA A 244 17.96 4.83 15.15
C ALA A 244 16.69 4.87 14.27
N GLY A 245 15.96 5.98 14.35
CA GLY A 245 14.79 6.22 13.50
C GLY A 245 15.13 6.35 12.02
N GLN A 246 14.41 5.65 11.15
CA GLN A 246 14.67 5.64 9.71
C GLN A 246 13.71 6.58 8.97
N PRO A 247 14.17 7.45 8.06
CA PRO A 247 13.29 8.31 7.29
C PRO A 247 12.31 7.51 6.44
N PHE A 248 11.07 7.97 6.37
CA PHE A 248 10.07 7.37 5.48
C PHE A 248 9.27 8.41 4.72
N SER A 249 8.60 7.92 3.68
CA SER A 249 7.52 8.63 3.01
C SER A 249 6.32 7.72 2.78
N ALA A 250 5.12 8.28 2.85
CA ALA A 250 3.89 7.62 2.43
C ALA A 250 2.95 8.65 1.80
N VAL A 251 2.15 8.24 0.82
CA VAL A 251 1.09 9.09 0.26
C VAL A 251 -0.25 8.42 0.48
N GLY A 252 -1.20 9.18 0.99
CA GLY A 252 -2.57 8.74 1.20
C GLY A 252 -3.56 9.89 1.22
N PHE A 253 -4.79 9.63 1.64
CA PHE A 253 -5.90 10.57 1.58
C PHE A 253 -6.49 10.80 2.98
N PRO A 254 -5.79 11.55 3.86
CA PRO A 254 -6.23 11.80 5.22
C PRO A 254 -7.36 12.84 5.30
N GLN A 255 -8.24 12.70 6.29
CA GLN A 255 -9.40 13.55 6.50
C GLN A 255 -9.07 15.05 6.63
N PHE A 256 -7.92 15.43 7.17
CA PHE A 256 -7.55 16.86 7.29
C PHE A 256 -7.27 17.53 5.93
N GLN A 257 -7.11 16.75 4.85
CA GLN A 257 -7.04 17.27 3.48
C GLN A 257 -8.41 17.34 2.79
N LEU A 258 -9.51 17.20 3.53
CA LEU A 258 -10.84 17.48 3.01
C LEU A 258 -11.00 18.97 2.76
N ARG A 259 -11.29 19.34 1.51
CA ARG A 259 -11.50 20.71 1.07
C ARG A 259 -12.91 20.83 0.50
N SER A 260 -13.47 22.02 0.65
CA SER A 260 -14.71 22.41 -0.03
C SER A 260 -14.37 23.56 -0.96
N ASP A 261 -14.61 23.39 -2.25
CA ASP A 261 -14.54 24.47 -3.22
C ASP A 261 -15.83 25.31 -3.13
N PRO A 262 -15.76 26.61 -2.79
CA PRO A 262 -16.94 27.48 -2.71
C PRO A 262 -17.56 27.84 -4.07
N GLY A 263 -17.15 27.20 -5.17
CA GLY A 263 -17.79 27.33 -6.48
C GLY A 263 -19.28 26.93 -6.49
N PRO A 264 -20.01 27.23 -7.59
CA PRO A 264 -21.46 27.06 -7.69
C PRO A 264 -21.95 25.61 -7.52
N ALA A 265 -21.07 24.61 -7.65
CA ALA A 265 -21.37 23.20 -7.44
C ALA A 265 -21.04 22.67 -6.03
N GLN A 266 -20.43 23.49 -5.15
CA GLN A 266 -19.94 23.10 -3.82
C GLN A 266 -19.28 21.71 -3.81
N ILE A 267 -18.15 21.59 -4.50
CA ILE A 267 -17.43 20.31 -4.60
C ILE A 267 -16.66 20.08 -3.31
N VAL A 268 -16.96 18.96 -2.63
CA VAL A 268 -16.20 18.49 -1.48
C VAL A 268 -15.29 17.37 -1.95
N TYR A 269 -13.97 17.59 -1.89
CA TYR A 269 -12.96 16.62 -2.31
C TYR A 269 -11.89 16.46 -1.23
N ARG A 270 -11.24 15.30 -1.22
CA ARG A 270 -10.12 15.04 -0.31
C ARG A 270 -8.85 14.95 -1.13
N ASP A 271 -7.89 15.81 -0.84
CA ASP A 271 -6.62 15.83 -1.54
C ASP A 271 -5.68 14.74 -1.00
N SER A 272 -4.76 14.30 -1.85
CA SER A 272 -3.64 13.47 -1.44
C SER A 272 -2.70 14.23 -0.51
N TYR A 273 -2.04 13.51 0.39
CA TYR A 273 -1.01 14.05 1.26
C TYR A 273 0.22 13.18 1.27
N LEU A 274 1.36 13.76 0.94
CA LEU A 274 2.66 13.16 1.17
C LEU A 274 3.08 13.43 2.61
N VAL A 275 3.08 12.38 3.43
CA VAL A 275 3.66 12.43 4.77
C VAL A 275 5.12 11.98 4.72
N ARG A 276 5.95 12.68 5.49
CA ARG A 276 7.33 12.31 5.79
C ARG A 276 7.56 12.33 7.29
N GLY A 277 8.48 11.50 7.75
CA GLY A 277 8.79 11.36 9.16
C GLY A 277 9.85 10.29 9.40
N THR A 278 9.87 9.75 10.62
CA THR A 278 10.80 8.68 11.01
C THR A 278 10.06 7.43 11.47
N ILE A 279 10.60 6.25 11.14
CA ILE A 279 10.11 4.95 11.60
C ILE A 279 10.86 4.58 12.88
N SER A 280 10.11 4.32 13.96
CA SER A 280 10.62 3.75 15.20
C SER A 280 10.30 2.25 15.24
N VAL A 281 11.28 1.42 14.85
CA VAL A 281 11.12 -0.04 14.75
C VAL A 281 11.08 -0.72 16.13
N LEU A 282 11.60 -0.09 17.18
CA LEU A 282 11.52 -0.66 18.53
C LEU A 282 10.25 -0.27 19.29
N SER A 283 9.39 0.56 18.70
CA SER A 283 8.04 0.84 19.21
C SER A 283 7.05 -0.24 18.78
N ASN A 284 5.96 -0.39 19.53
CA ASN A 284 4.84 -1.30 19.25
C ASN A 284 5.21 -2.79 19.05
N ARG A 285 6.33 -3.25 19.62
CA ARG A 285 6.84 -4.62 19.44
C ARG A 285 5.85 -5.72 19.85
N ARG A 286 5.03 -5.47 20.88
CA ARG A 286 4.01 -6.42 21.33
C ARG A 286 2.88 -6.59 20.31
N GLU A 287 2.50 -5.51 19.65
CA GLU A 287 1.48 -5.50 18.59
C GLU A 287 2.07 -5.96 17.25
N GLY A 288 3.40 -5.94 17.10
CA GLY A 288 4.09 -6.36 15.89
C GLY A 288 4.13 -5.29 14.79
N THR A 289 3.66 -4.08 15.07
CA THR A 289 3.69 -2.94 14.15
C THR A 289 4.96 -2.12 14.31
N MET A 290 5.20 -1.18 13.38
CA MET A 290 6.18 -0.10 13.53
C MET A 290 5.46 1.23 13.77
N GLU A 291 6.07 2.10 14.56
CA GLU A 291 5.54 3.44 14.79
C GLU A 291 6.13 4.41 13.77
N LEU A 292 5.28 5.20 13.14
CA LEU A 292 5.62 6.29 12.26
C LEU A 292 5.47 7.60 13.03
N VAL A 293 6.58 8.28 13.28
CA VAL A 293 6.60 9.59 13.94
C VAL A 293 6.55 10.67 12.87
N VAL A 294 5.54 11.53 12.94
CA VAL A 294 5.24 12.56 11.94
C VAL A 294 4.97 13.89 12.60
N VAL A 295 5.17 14.97 11.85
CA VAL A 295 4.69 16.28 12.28
C VAL A 295 3.15 16.23 12.29
N PRO A 296 2.51 16.51 13.44
CA PRO A 296 1.06 16.46 13.51
C PRO A 296 0.44 17.55 12.62
N PRO A 297 -0.68 17.26 11.92
CA PRO A 297 -1.35 18.26 11.12
C PRO A 297 -1.94 19.34 12.04
N ALA A 298 -1.97 20.58 11.56
CA ALA A 298 -2.74 21.63 12.23
C ALA A 298 -4.21 21.18 12.24
N ALA A 299 -4.83 21.08 13.42
CA ALA A 299 -6.16 20.49 13.62
C ALA A 299 -7.33 21.37 13.12
N VAL A 300 -7.21 21.94 11.92
CA VAL A 300 -8.20 22.84 11.34
C VAL A 300 -9.33 22.01 10.71
N GLY A 301 -10.54 22.13 11.24
CA GLY A 301 -11.76 21.65 10.57
C GLY A 301 -12.10 20.15 10.72
N VAL A 302 -11.40 19.40 11.57
CA VAL A 302 -11.75 18.00 11.88
C VAL A 302 -12.57 17.94 13.16
N ALA A 303 -13.69 17.22 13.12
CA ALA A 303 -14.54 17.04 14.30
C ALA A 303 -13.78 16.28 15.41
N PRO A 304 -13.92 16.65 16.69
CA PRO A 304 -13.12 16.10 17.80
C PRO A 304 -13.17 14.57 17.91
N GLU A 305 -14.27 13.96 17.48
CA GLU A 305 -14.50 12.53 17.52
C GLU A 305 -13.83 11.73 16.38
N ARG A 306 -13.24 12.39 15.37
CA ARG A 306 -12.57 11.74 14.22
C ARG A 306 -11.06 12.00 14.22
N SER A 307 -10.29 11.01 13.76
CA SER A 307 -8.85 11.20 13.58
C SER A 307 -8.60 12.07 12.35
N PRO A 308 -7.73 13.11 12.41
CA PRO A 308 -7.34 13.87 11.23
C PRO A 308 -6.70 12.98 10.15
N TRP A 309 -6.13 11.84 10.55
CA TRP A 309 -5.50 10.86 9.67
C TRP A 309 -6.46 9.81 9.11
N GLU A 310 -7.75 9.88 9.41
CA GLU A 310 -8.73 8.94 8.87
C GLU A 310 -8.69 8.93 7.34
N GLY A 311 -8.49 7.76 6.74
CA GLY A 311 -8.25 7.59 5.30
C GLY A 311 -6.78 7.40 4.91
N MET A 312 -5.83 7.61 5.82
CA MET A 312 -4.41 7.31 5.59
C MET A 312 -4.10 5.81 5.62
N SER A 313 -4.91 5.02 6.34
CA SER A 313 -4.79 3.56 6.41
C SER A 313 -4.73 2.94 5.02
N GLY A 314 -3.80 2.02 4.81
CA GLY A 314 -3.53 1.35 3.54
C GLY A 314 -2.51 2.06 2.65
N ALA A 315 -2.01 3.24 3.03
CA ALA A 315 -0.91 3.89 2.31
C ALA A 315 0.39 3.06 2.43
N ALA A 316 1.09 2.85 1.31
CA ALA A 316 2.38 2.19 1.30
C ALA A 316 3.45 3.06 1.99
N VAL A 317 4.22 2.46 2.89
CA VAL A 317 5.33 3.09 3.62
C VAL A 317 6.63 2.76 2.92
N TRP A 318 7.34 3.80 2.51
CA TRP A 318 8.59 3.71 1.76
C TRP A 318 9.77 4.15 2.60
N CYS A 319 10.83 3.33 2.61
CA CYS A 319 12.13 3.66 3.17
C CYS A 319 13.20 3.29 2.14
N ASP A 320 14.08 4.23 1.81
CA ASP A 320 15.13 4.06 0.80
C ASP A 320 14.62 3.46 -0.53
N GLY A 321 13.47 3.91 -1.03
CA GLY A 321 12.91 3.40 -2.28
C GLY A 321 12.40 1.95 -2.24
N ALA A 322 12.36 1.31 -1.06
CA ALA A 322 11.68 0.04 -0.84
C ALA A 322 10.38 0.24 -0.07
N LEU A 323 9.37 -0.57 -0.38
CA LEU A 323 8.17 -0.71 0.43
C LEU A 323 8.50 -1.56 1.66
N VAL A 324 8.38 -0.97 2.84
CA VAL A 324 8.72 -1.60 4.13
C VAL A 324 7.50 -1.88 5.00
N GLY A 325 6.34 -1.36 4.63
CA GLY A 325 5.09 -1.65 5.30
C GLY A 325 3.90 -0.90 4.73
N ILE A 326 2.77 -0.98 5.44
CA ILE A 326 1.53 -0.29 5.10
C ILE A 326 0.98 0.40 6.34
N VAL A 327 0.53 1.64 6.21
CA VAL A 327 -0.12 2.37 7.31
C VAL A 327 -1.33 1.59 7.78
N SER A 328 -1.35 1.24 9.06
CA SER A 328 -2.41 0.48 9.73
C SER A 328 -3.27 1.41 10.57
N PHE A 329 -4.10 0.85 11.44
CA PHE A 329 -4.98 1.60 12.33
C PHE A 329 -4.19 2.50 13.28
N HIS A 330 -4.68 3.72 13.49
CA HIS A 330 -4.10 4.69 14.41
C HIS A 330 -4.83 4.65 15.76
N HIS A 331 -4.12 4.33 16.85
CA HIS A 331 -4.66 4.50 18.21
C HIS A 331 -4.58 5.97 18.61
N ARG A 332 -5.74 6.63 18.77
CA ARG A 332 -5.81 8.06 19.11
C ARG A 332 -5.05 8.44 20.38
N SER A 333 -4.93 7.51 21.33
CA SER A 333 -4.18 7.67 22.59
C SER A 333 -2.70 7.96 22.38
N ASP A 334 -2.14 7.52 21.26
CA ASP A 334 -0.69 7.60 21.00
C ASP A 334 -0.28 9.03 20.58
N GLY A 335 -1.27 9.86 20.26
CA GLY A 335 -1.10 11.24 19.84
C GLY A 335 -1.21 11.40 18.32
N ILE A 336 -1.53 12.62 17.91
CA ILE A 336 -1.77 12.99 16.51
C ILE A 336 -0.52 13.04 15.64
N GLY A 337 0.67 12.92 16.24
CA GLY A 337 1.96 12.85 15.55
C GLY A 337 2.53 11.42 15.44
N ARG A 338 1.72 10.41 15.72
CA ARG A 338 2.13 8.99 15.66
C ARG A 338 1.13 8.21 14.84
N LEU A 339 1.60 7.33 13.96
CA LEU A 339 0.77 6.37 13.22
C LEU A 339 1.37 4.97 13.38
N ALA A 340 0.56 3.92 13.24
CA ALA A 340 1.08 2.56 13.18
C ALA A 340 1.18 2.11 11.72
N ALA A 341 2.12 1.20 11.44
CA ALA A 341 2.20 0.50 10.18
C ALA A 341 2.52 -0.98 10.38
N CYS A 342 1.87 -1.85 9.62
CA CYS A 342 2.24 -3.26 9.55
C CYS A 342 3.55 -3.40 8.76
N ARG A 343 4.31 -4.45 9.08
CA ARG A 343 5.67 -4.66 8.56
C ARG A 343 5.67 -5.75 7.49
N VAL A 344 6.43 -5.55 6.42
CA VAL A 344 6.55 -6.54 5.35
C VAL A 344 7.08 -7.87 5.87
N GLU A 345 8.10 -7.87 6.74
CA GLU A 345 8.69 -9.11 7.26
C GLU A 345 7.72 -9.94 8.10
N ARG A 346 6.71 -9.31 8.71
CA ARG A 346 5.67 -10.00 9.50
C ARG A 346 4.65 -10.71 8.63
N TRP A 347 4.50 -10.32 7.37
CA TRP A 347 3.58 -10.99 6.45
C TRP A 347 3.96 -12.47 6.27
N TYR A 348 5.25 -12.81 6.29
CA TYR A 348 5.72 -14.20 6.18
C TYR A 348 5.39 -15.06 7.40
N ASP A 349 5.13 -14.44 8.55
CA ASP A 349 4.79 -15.15 9.78
C ASP A 349 3.27 -15.24 10.00
N SER A 350 2.50 -14.28 9.47
CA SER A 350 1.05 -14.16 9.67
C SER A 350 0.18 -14.61 8.49
N LEU A 351 0.75 -14.79 7.29
CA LEU A 351 0.02 -15.25 6.12
C LEU A 351 0.20 -16.75 5.92
N SER A 352 -0.86 -17.41 5.49
CA SER A 352 -0.80 -18.78 4.99
C SER A 352 0.03 -18.87 3.70
N SER A 353 0.47 -20.08 3.34
CA SER A 353 1.23 -20.29 2.11
C SER A 353 0.46 -19.84 0.85
N ALA A 354 -0.85 -20.07 0.80
CA ALA A 354 -1.69 -19.64 -0.32
C ALA A 354 -1.79 -18.11 -0.41
N GLU A 355 -1.91 -17.43 0.73
CA GLU A 355 -1.90 -15.97 0.79
C GLU A 355 -0.55 -15.37 0.38
N LEU A 356 0.56 -16.00 0.78
CA LEU A 356 1.90 -15.63 0.33
C LEU A 356 2.07 -15.81 -1.18
N GLU A 357 1.58 -16.91 -1.74
CA GLU A 357 1.60 -17.14 -3.20
C GLU A 357 0.82 -16.05 -3.95
N LEU A 358 -0.34 -15.62 -3.44
CA LEU A 358 -1.11 -14.51 -4.01
C LEU A 358 -0.32 -13.19 -3.98
N LEU A 359 0.40 -12.89 -2.90
CA LEU A 359 1.26 -11.70 -2.83
C LEU A 359 2.49 -11.81 -3.73
N GLN A 360 3.12 -12.97 -3.80
CA GLN A 360 4.26 -13.19 -4.69
C GLN A 360 3.85 -13.00 -6.15
N HIS A 361 2.69 -13.53 -6.54
CA HIS A 361 2.20 -13.41 -7.91
C HIS A 361 1.62 -12.02 -8.24
N GLY A 362 0.75 -11.50 -7.38
CA GLY A 362 -0.01 -10.28 -7.63
C GLY A 362 0.72 -8.99 -7.22
N ALA A 363 1.55 -9.06 -6.18
CA ALA A 363 2.27 -7.92 -5.63
C ALA A 363 3.79 -7.95 -5.90
N GLY A 364 4.34 -9.07 -6.36
CA GLY A 364 5.78 -9.22 -6.58
C GLY A 364 6.58 -9.30 -5.28
N LEU A 365 5.95 -9.74 -4.19
CA LEU A 365 6.65 -10.01 -2.93
C LEU A 365 7.74 -11.09 -3.19
N PRO A 366 8.99 -10.88 -2.77
CA PRO A 366 10.02 -11.91 -2.96
C PRO A 366 9.80 -13.10 -2.01
N PRO A 367 10.49 -14.22 -2.24
CA PRO A 367 10.70 -15.24 -1.21
C PRO A 367 11.37 -14.65 0.04
N ARG A 368 11.15 -15.25 1.21
CA ARG A 368 11.65 -14.73 2.50
C ARG A 368 13.17 -14.59 2.54
N ASP A 369 13.88 -15.53 1.93
CA ASP A 369 15.34 -15.57 1.83
C ASP A 369 15.92 -14.52 0.86
N GLU A 370 15.10 -14.00 -0.05
CA GLU A 370 15.46 -12.91 -0.96
C GLU A 370 15.03 -11.52 -0.45
N LEU A 371 14.33 -11.46 0.69
CA LEU A 371 13.93 -10.19 1.30
C LEU A 371 15.15 -9.49 1.90
N ALA A 372 15.63 -8.46 1.20
CA ALA A 372 16.74 -7.65 1.69
C ALA A 372 16.32 -6.83 2.92
N LEU A 373 17.29 -6.50 3.77
CA LEU A 373 17.11 -5.44 4.77
C LEU A 373 17.05 -4.09 4.06
N ALA A 374 16.14 -3.22 4.50
CA ALA A 374 16.16 -1.83 4.08
C ALA A 374 17.53 -1.27 4.48
N ASP A 375 18.20 -0.58 3.56
CA ASP A 375 19.59 -0.22 3.76
C ASP A 375 19.70 0.77 4.93
N VAL A 376 20.07 0.25 6.10
CA VAL A 376 20.23 1.01 7.35
C VAL A 376 21.52 1.81 7.33
N THR A 377 22.35 1.62 6.31
CA THR A 377 23.53 2.44 6.14
C THR A 377 23.10 3.86 5.82
N SER A 378 22.94 4.61 6.90
CA SER A 378 23.20 6.05 7.00
C SER A 378 22.28 6.94 6.17
N THR A 379 21.03 7.09 6.61
CA THR A 379 20.32 8.38 6.46
C THR A 379 20.24 9.17 7.76
N SER A 380 20.72 8.62 8.89
CA SER A 380 21.44 9.46 9.85
C SER A 380 22.88 9.61 9.36
N ASN A 381 23.17 10.76 8.74
CA ASN A 381 24.53 11.21 8.43
C ASN A 381 25.28 10.46 7.31
N GLN A 382 24.66 10.10 6.18
CA GLN A 382 25.44 10.17 4.93
C GLN A 382 25.69 11.64 4.65
N ALA A 383 26.90 12.09 4.95
CA ALA A 383 27.49 13.16 4.18
C ALA A 383 27.24 12.82 2.70
N VAL A 384 26.34 13.57 2.06
CA VAL A 384 26.22 13.58 0.60
C VAL A 384 27.63 13.78 0.10
N VAL A 385 28.27 12.74 -0.44
CA VAL A 385 29.67 12.83 -0.87
C VAL A 385 29.69 13.60 -2.19
N PHE A 386 29.96 14.90 -2.14
CA PHE A 386 30.07 15.78 -3.30
C PHE A 386 31.37 15.59 -4.08
N ALA A 387 32.22 14.64 -3.68
CA ALA A 387 33.53 14.38 -4.29
C ALA A 387 33.48 13.98 -5.78
N GLY A 388 32.29 13.74 -6.33
CA GLY A 388 32.03 13.45 -7.74
C GLY A 388 31.33 14.58 -8.54
N LEU A 389 31.04 15.74 -7.95
CA LEU A 389 30.49 16.87 -8.70
C LEU A 389 31.57 17.54 -9.58
N PRO A 390 31.22 17.98 -10.81
CA PRO A 390 32.09 18.83 -11.62
C PRO A 390 32.41 20.15 -10.91
N ASP A 391 33.64 20.63 -11.03
CA ASP A 391 34.11 21.88 -10.43
C ASP A 391 33.61 23.14 -11.16
N ASP A 392 33.04 22.98 -12.36
CA ASP A 392 32.59 24.03 -13.26
C ASP A 392 31.06 24.07 -13.49
N LEU A 393 30.28 23.47 -12.57
CA LEU A 393 28.82 23.43 -12.67
C LEU A 393 28.18 24.79 -13.01
N PRO A 394 27.26 24.85 -14.00
CA PRO A 394 26.62 26.08 -14.39
C PRO A 394 25.68 26.60 -13.29
N LEU A 395 25.55 27.93 -13.19
CA LEU A 395 24.78 28.60 -12.12
C LEU A 395 23.33 28.09 -11.99
N ARG A 396 22.73 27.65 -13.09
CA ARG A 396 21.37 27.08 -13.10
C ARG A 396 21.25 25.81 -12.25
N GLU A 397 22.28 24.96 -12.22
CA GLU A 397 22.26 23.71 -11.46
C GLU A 397 22.44 23.97 -9.96
N LEU A 398 23.13 25.06 -9.62
CA LEU A 398 23.36 25.47 -8.24
C LEU A 398 22.23 26.35 -7.69
N ALA A 399 21.29 26.80 -8.53
CA ALA A 399 20.27 27.77 -8.16
C ALA A 399 19.36 27.25 -7.03
N ASP A 400 18.89 26.00 -7.17
CA ASP A 400 18.02 25.37 -6.17
C ASP A 400 18.74 25.20 -4.83
N LEU A 401 20.02 24.82 -4.86
CA LEU A 401 20.82 24.61 -3.64
C LEU A 401 21.06 25.95 -2.93
N VAL A 402 21.40 27.00 -3.68
CA VAL A 402 21.56 28.35 -3.14
C VAL A 402 20.24 28.88 -2.56
N ASP A 403 19.11 28.61 -3.21
CA ASP A 403 17.79 29.02 -2.72
C ASP A 403 17.38 28.28 -1.45
N ALA A 404 17.70 27.00 -1.35
CA ALA A 404 17.53 26.24 -0.13
C ALA A 404 18.42 26.79 1.02
N LEU A 405 19.68 27.09 0.74
CA LEU A 405 20.59 27.70 1.72
C LEU A 405 20.10 29.09 2.18
N MET A 406 19.58 29.92 1.28
CA MET A 406 19.00 31.22 1.62
C MET A 406 17.77 31.12 2.55
N ALA A 407 17.10 29.97 2.56
CA ALA A 407 15.97 29.73 3.44
C ALA A 407 16.39 29.53 4.91
N LEU A 408 17.67 29.22 5.17
CA LEU A 408 18.18 28.94 6.51
C LEU A 408 18.30 30.20 7.38
N PRO A 409 17.69 30.20 8.59
CA PRO A 409 17.88 31.23 9.61
C PRO A 409 19.35 31.58 9.87
N LEU A 410 20.25 30.58 9.96
CA LEU A 410 21.70 30.78 10.15
C LEU A 410 22.30 31.70 9.08
N LEU A 411 21.93 31.51 7.81
CA LEU A 411 22.53 32.20 6.67
C LEU A 411 21.92 33.56 6.38
N ARG A 412 20.73 33.85 6.91
CA ARG A 412 20.11 35.18 6.83
C ARG A 412 20.81 36.21 7.71
N SER A 413 21.46 35.76 8.79
CA SER A 413 22.20 36.62 9.71
C SER A 413 23.65 36.82 9.26
N PRO A 414 24.17 38.06 9.22
CA PRO A 414 25.60 38.31 8.98
C PRO A 414 26.51 37.58 9.99
N ASN A 415 26.10 37.48 11.26
CA ASN A 415 26.87 36.81 12.29
C ASN A 415 26.88 35.28 12.10
N GLY A 416 25.74 34.71 11.72
CA GLY A 416 25.64 33.28 11.42
C GLY A 416 26.47 32.86 10.20
N ARG A 417 26.50 33.70 9.16
CA ARG A 417 27.40 33.50 8.00
C ARG A 417 28.88 33.57 8.38
N SER A 418 29.26 34.54 9.20
CA SER A 418 30.65 34.64 9.68
C SER A 418 31.04 33.43 10.54
N LEU A 419 30.12 32.96 11.39
CA LEU A 419 30.33 31.75 12.19
C LEU A 419 30.54 30.52 11.31
N LEU A 420 29.68 30.30 10.32
CA LEU A 420 29.83 29.20 9.36
C LEU A 420 31.16 29.24 8.63
N LEU A 421 31.57 30.42 8.14
CA LEU A 421 32.81 30.54 7.36
C LEU A 421 34.07 30.36 8.22
N ASN A 422 33.98 30.63 9.52
CA ASN A 422 35.04 30.30 10.48
C ASN A 422 35.07 28.82 10.84
N SER A 423 34.03 28.05 10.48
CA SER A 423 33.92 26.61 10.72
C SER A 423 34.33 25.76 9.52
N ILE A 424 34.69 26.37 8.39
CA ILE A 424 35.24 25.70 7.20
C ILE A 424 36.71 26.09 6.99
N ASP A 425 37.39 25.46 6.03
CA ASP A 425 38.80 25.73 5.73
C ASP A 425 39.07 27.25 5.52
N PRO A 426 39.99 27.86 6.30
CA PRO A 426 40.29 29.29 6.23
C PRO A 426 40.73 29.79 4.85
N MET A 427 41.36 28.92 4.04
CA MET A 427 41.76 29.24 2.66
C MET A 427 40.54 29.41 1.75
N ILE A 428 39.48 28.62 1.97
CA ILE A 428 38.23 28.69 1.19
C ILE A 428 37.45 29.96 1.54
N ALA A 429 37.36 30.26 2.83
CA ALA A 429 36.73 31.47 3.32
C ALA A 429 37.41 32.74 2.78
N ALA A 430 38.75 32.72 2.65
CA ALA A 430 39.54 33.82 2.10
C ALA A 430 39.42 33.97 0.57
N MET A 431 39.25 32.86 -0.16
CA MET A 431 39.19 32.84 -1.63
C MET A 431 37.77 33.04 -2.18
N SER A 432 36.74 32.96 -1.35
CA SER A 432 35.36 33.17 -1.76
C SER A 432 35.07 34.65 -2.07
N PRO A 433 34.59 35.00 -3.28
CA PRO A 433 34.16 36.36 -3.59
C PRO A 433 33.03 36.79 -2.65
N ARG A 434 33.21 37.94 -1.98
CA ARG A 434 32.22 38.45 -1.03
C ARG A 434 31.31 39.47 -1.68
N SER A 435 30.02 39.36 -1.40
CA SER A 435 29.00 40.28 -1.90
C SER A 435 28.13 40.79 -0.74
N PRO A 436 27.71 42.06 -0.76
CA PRO A 436 26.77 42.60 0.23
C PRO A 436 25.38 41.96 0.10
N SER A 437 25.01 41.48 -1.09
CA SER A 437 23.77 40.75 -1.35
C SER A 437 23.95 39.26 -1.09
N LEU A 438 23.02 38.66 -0.32
CA LEU A 438 23.07 37.28 0.16
C LEU A 438 23.16 36.23 -0.96
N ARG A 439 22.32 36.35 -2.00
CA ARG A 439 22.26 35.36 -3.08
C ARG A 439 23.58 35.28 -3.87
N PRO A 440 24.15 36.40 -4.38
CA PRO A 440 25.48 36.36 -5.01
C PRO A 440 26.61 35.92 -4.08
N ASP A 441 26.53 36.25 -2.78
CA ASP A 441 27.53 35.83 -1.77
C ASP A 441 27.54 34.30 -1.61
N LEU A 442 26.36 33.69 -1.47
CA LEU A 442 26.23 32.22 -1.39
C LEU A 442 26.63 31.52 -2.70
N PHE A 443 26.33 32.08 -3.87
CA PHE A 443 26.86 31.56 -5.13
C PHE A 443 28.39 31.59 -5.18
N GLY A 444 29.02 32.68 -4.70
CA GLY A 444 30.48 32.78 -4.60
C GLY A 444 31.07 31.70 -3.70
N ILE A 445 30.46 31.48 -2.53
CA ILE A 445 30.89 30.47 -1.54
C ILE A 445 30.75 29.06 -2.11
N VAL A 446 29.58 28.69 -2.63
CA VAL A 446 29.32 27.34 -3.16
C VAL A 446 30.22 27.04 -4.36
N ARG A 447 30.42 27.99 -5.28
CA ARG A 447 31.34 27.81 -6.41
C ARG A 447 32.79 27.65 -5.98
N THR A 448 33.20 28.38 -4.95
CA THR A 448 34.55 28.23 -4.39
C THR A 448 34.69 26.84 -3.80
N CYS A 449 33.68 26.35 -3.06
CA CYS A 449 33.70 25.01 -2.48
C CYS A 449 33.71 23.88 -3.54
N LEU A 450 33.09 24.08 -4.71
CA LEU A 450 33.15 23.09 -5.80
C LEU A 450 34.54 22.97 -6.43
N ARG A 451 35.31 24.05 -6.46
CA ARG A 451 36.70 24.06 -7.00
C ARG A 451 37.68 23.30 -6.12
N TYR A 452 37.39 23.17 -4.83
CA TYR A 452 38.25 22.48 -3.88
C TYR A 452 37.53 21.23 -3.38
N ARG A 453 37.98 20.07 -3.87
CA ARG A 453 37.36 18.78 -3.61
C ARG A 453 37.15 18.54 -2.10
N GLY A 454 35.95 18.10 -1.72
CA GLY A 454 35.60 17.80 -0.32
C GLY A 454 35.14 19.01 0.50
N THR A 455 35.28 20.23 0.00
CA THR A 455 34.96 21.43 0.81
C THR A 455 33.48 21.80 0.78
N LEU A 456 32.73 21.37 -0.24
CA LEU A 456 31.27 21.48 -0.24
C LEU A 456 30.64 20.56 0.81
N ASP A 457 31.22 19.37 1.02
CA ASP A 457 30.83 18.44 2.08
C ASP A 457 31.01 19.09 3.45
N GLN A 458 32.19 19.68 3.70
CA GLN A 458 32.49 20.39 4.94
C GLN A 458 31.56 21.57 5.17
N LEU A 459 31.22 22.33 4.12
CA LEU A 459 30.28 23.44 4.22
C LEU A 459 28.90 22.95 4.68
N LEU A 460 28.34 21.93 4.04
CA LEU A 460 27.02 21.43 4.41
C LEU A 460 27.01 20.71 5.76
N GLU A 461 28.10 20.04 6.14
CA GLU A 461 28.27 19.47 7.47
C GLU A 461 28.28 20.57 8.54
N ALA A 462 29.05 21.65 8.33
CA ALA A 462 29.07 22.79 9.25
C ALA A 462 27.69 23.47 9.35
N VAL A 463 26.96 23.59 8.23
CA VAL A 463 25.57 24.08 8.22
C VAL A 463 24.65 23.16 9.05
N ARG A 464 24.73 21.83 8.87
CA ARG A 464 23.93 20.85 9.65
C ARG A 464 24.17 20.98 11.15
N LEU A 465 25.44 21.11 11.55
CA LEU A 465 25.84 21.22 12.94
C LEU A 465 25.37 22.53 13.59
N LEU A 466 25.44 23.64 12.86
CA LEU A 466 25.13 24.97 13.39
C LEU A 466 23.63 25.31 13.34
N GLU A 467 22.90 24.86 12.32
CA GLU A 467 21.45 25.09 12.20
C GLU A 467 20.64 24.06 13.02
N GLY A 468 21.13 22.82 13.11
CA GLY A 468 20.40 21.71 13.72
C GLY A 468 19.23 21.19 12.85
N PRO A 469 18.45 20.22 13.35
CA PRO A 469 17.37 19.61 12.60
C PRO A 469 16.22 20.60 12.36
N SER A 470 15.93 20.91 11.10
CA SER A 470 14.84 21.80 10.70
C SER A 470 14.31 21.47 9.30
N MET A 471 13.06 21.84 9.01
CA MET A 471 12.47 21.69 7.66
C MET A 471 13.26 22.42 6.57
N ALA A 472 13.93 23.52 6.94
CA ALA A 472 14.78 24.28 6.02
C ALA A 472 16.09 23.51 5.74
N MET A 473 16.64 22.84 6.75
CA MET A 473 17.81 21.96 6.61
C MET A 473 17.48 20.70 5.80
N GLU A 474 16.33 20.06 6.03
CA GLU A 474 15.87 18.91 5.23
C GLU A 474 15.72 19.25 3.75
N ARG A 475 15.27 20.48 3.44
CA ARG A 475 15.18 20.97 2.05
C ARG A 475 16.57 21.11 1.43
N VAL A 476 17.55 21.62 2.19
CA VAL A 476 18.94 21.71 1.74
C VAL A 476 19.50 20.32 1.43
N ASP A 477 19.29 19.35 2.34
CA ASP A 477 19.73 17.97 2.15
C ASP A 477 19.06 17.31 0.93
N HIS A 478 17.76 17.54 0.73
CA HIS A 478 17.03 17.03 -0.42
C HIS A 478 17.58 17.56 -1.75
N VAL A 479 17.75 18.88 -1.86
CA VAL A 479 18.26 19.51 -3.09
C VAL A 479 19.72 19.11 -3.37
N ALA A 480 20.54 19.04 -2.32
CA ALA A 480 21.91 18.53 -2.42
C ALA A 480 21.97 17.09 -2.95
N GLY A 481 21.08 16.22 -2.46
CA GLY A 481 20.96 14.85 -2.95
C GLY A 481 20.51 14.77 -4.40
N GLU A 482 19.57 15.63 -4.81
CA GLU A 482 19.15 15.72 -6.22
C GLU A 482 20.27 16.19 -7.14
N LEU A 483 21.02 17.23 -6.74
CA LEU A 483 22.15 17.74 -7.52
C LEU A 483 23.18 16.62 -7.78
N THR A 484 23.51 15.85 -6.74
CA THR A 484 24.46 14.73 -6.85
C THR A 484 23.96 13.63 -7.77
N ARG A 485 22.66 13.29 -7.72
CA ARG A 485 22.06 12.29 -8.62
C ARG A 485 22.06 12.75 -10.09
N ARG A 486 21.74 14.02 -10.35
CA ARG A 486 21.72 14.58 -11.71
C ARG A 486 23.12 14.55 -12.33
N CYS A 487 24.14 15.01 -11.59
CA CYS A 487 25.52 15.07 -12.08
C CYS A 487 26.22 13.71 -12.11
N GLY A 488 25.80 12.74 -11.28
CA GLY A 488 26.30 11.37 -11.31
C GLY A 488 25.91 10.57 -12.55
N HIS A 489 24.84 10.96 -13.25
CA HIS A 489 24.41 10.32 -14.51
C HIS A 489 25.19 10.79 -15.75
N ASP A 490 25.76 11.99 -15.73
CA ASP A 490 26.44 12.59 -16.89
C ASP A 490 27.92 12.19 -17.05
N THR A 491 28.51 11.51 -16.06
CA THR A 491 29.95 11.12 -16.07
C THR A 491 30.22 9.71 -16.61
N SER A 492 29.20 9.00 -17.11
CA SER A 492 29.32 7.64 -17.67
C SER A 492 29.13 7.56 -19.19
N ASN A 493 29.59 8.56 -19.94
CA ASN A 493 29.63 8.49 -21.41
C ASN A 493 31.04 8.66 -21.96
#